data_AF-A0A366HIM2-F1
#
_entry.id   AF-A0A366HIM2-F1
#
_cell.length_a   1.000
_cell.length_b   1.000
_cell.length_c   1.000
_cell.angle_alpha   90.00
_cell.angle_beta   90.00
_cell.angle_gamma   90.00
#
_symmetry.space_group_name_H-M   'P 1'
#
loop_
_entity.id
_entity.type
_entity.pdbx_description
1 polymer ?
#
loop_
_entity_poly.entity_id
_entity_poly.type
_entity_poly.pdbx_seq_one_letter_code
_entity_poly.pdbx_strand_id
1 'polypeptide(L)' 'MSYDEFKGAIHQRLKLSRHGATWVELRDSLALPYDRPCPEWTRRLEEEIGLVRRKGSGRALVWCLQSSAPPRARQS' A
#
# COMPACT_ATOMS: atom_id res chain seq x y z
N MET A 1 4.89 -8.42 -14.89
CA MET A 1 4.22 -7.20 -14.42
C MET A 1 5.24 -6.10 -14.29
N SER A 2 4.97 -4.91 -14.83
CA SER A 2 5.85 -3.74 -14.69
C SER A 2 5.54 -2.97 -13.40
N TYR A 3 6.48 -2.14 -12.94
CA TYR A 3 6.27 -1.27 -11.77
C TYR A 3 5.04 -0.37 -11.95
N ASP A 4 4.81 0.16 -13.15
CA ASP A 4 3.68 1.05 -13.45
C ASP A 4 2.32 0.34 -13.29
N GLU A 5 2.20 -0.88 -13.81
CA GLU A 5 1.01 -1.72 -13.64
C GLU A 5 0.76 -2.08 -12.16
N PHE A 6 1.84 -2.45 -11.46
CA PHE A 6 1.78 -2.73 -10.03
C PHE A 6 1.32 -1.49 -9.24
N LYS A 7 1.92 -0.33 -9.51
CA LYS A 7 1.56 0.96 -8.90
C LYS A 7 0.10 1.31 -9.17
N GLY A 8 -0.33 1.22 -10.43
CA GLY A 8 -1.70 1.51 -10.84
C GLY A 8 -2.71 0.62 -10.12
N ALA A 9 -2.47 -0.68 -10.09
CA ALA A 9 -3.33 -1.66 -9.44
C ALA A 9 -3.43 -1.44 -7.93
N ILE A 10 -2.30 -1.25 -7.24
CA ILE A 10 -2.26 -0.96 -5.80
C ILE A 10 -2.95 0.37 -5.51
N HIS A 11 -2.67 1.42 -6.27
CA HIS A 11 -3.24 2.76 -6.06
C HIS A 11 -4.76 2.75 -6.23
N GLN A 12 -5.29 2.11 -7.28
CA GLN A 12 -6.74 1.96 -7.48
C GLN A 12 -7.38 1.18 -6.34
N ARG A 13 -6.79 0.05 -5.94
CA ARG A 13 -7.32 -0.77 -4.84
C ARG A 13 -7.34 -0.02 -3.51
N LEU A 14 -6.28 0.71 -3.19
CA LEU A 14 -6.19 1.51 -1.98
C LEU A 14 -7.11 2.74 -2.01
N LYS A 15 -7.40 3.31 -3.17
CA LYS A 15 -8.42 4.37 -3.33
C LYS A 15 -9.82 3.86 -3.01
N LEU A 16 -10.15 2.64 -3.43
CA LEU A 16 -11.43 2.01 -3.14
C LEU A 16 -11.54 1.60 -1.66
N SER A 17 -10.44 1.16 -1.06
CA SER A 17 -10.38 0.75 0.35
C SER A 17 -10.07 1.94 1.27
N ARG A 18 -11.10 2.64 1.78
CA ARG A 18 -10.96 3.73 2.76
C ARG A 18 -10.16 3.36 4.01
N HIS A 19 -10.18 2.09 4.42
CA HIS A 19 -9.47 1.60 5.60
C HIS A 19 -8.04 1.12 5.29
N GLY A 20 -7.63 1.14 4.02
CA GLY A 20 -6.44 0.45 3.53
C GLY A 20 -6.68 -1.04 3.28
N ALA A 21 -5.63 -1.70 2.82
CA ALA A 21 -5.62 -3.14 2.56
C ALA A 21 -4.29 -3.73 3.01
N THR A 22 -4.27 -4.98 3.45
CA THR A 22 -2.99 -5.64 3.76
C THR A 22 -2.27 -6.10 2.50
N TRP A 23 -0.96 -6.34 2.56
CA TRP A 23 -0.21 -6.93 1.44
C TRP A 23 -0.85 -8.22 0.93
N VAL A 24 -1.33 -9.07 1.85
CA VAL A 24 -1.98 -10.34 1.49
C VAL A 24 -3.26 -10.09 0.71
N GLU A 25 -4.10 -9.15 1.14
CA GLU A 25 -5.33 -8.80 0.41
C GLU A 25 -5.06 -8.14 -0.94
N LEU A 26 -4.04 -7.29 -1.03
CA LEU A 26 -3.60 -6.70 -2.29
C LEU A 26 -3.09 -7.79 -3.24
N ARG A 27 -2.25 -8.70 -2.74
CA ARG A 27 -1.73 -9.86 -3.50
C ARG A 27 -2.87 -10.76 -3.98
N ASP A 28 -3.81 -11.09 -3.11
CA ASP A 28 -4.93 -11.97 -3.42
C ASP A 28 -5.88 -11.32 -4.43
N SER A 29 -6.28 -10.06 -4.18
CA SER A 29 -7.18 -9.31 -5.06
C SER A 29 -6.59 -9.05 -6.44
N LEU A 30 -5.27 -8.82 -6.52
CA LEU A 30 -4.56 -8.51 -7.75
C LEU A 30 -3.88 -9.75 -8.36
N ALA A 31 -4.09 -10.94 -7.76
CA ALA A 31 -3.44 -12.20 -8.14
C ALA A 31 -1.93 -12.06 -8.40
N LEU A 32 -1.23 -11.33 -7.53
CA LEU A 32 0.18 -11.03 -7.72
C LEU A 32 1.02 -12.32 -7.54
N PRO A 33 1.96 -12.62 -8.46
CA PRO A 33 2.82 -13.80 -8.38
C PRO A 33 3.93 -13.66 -7.33
N TYR A 34 3.93 -12.60 -6.53
CA TYR A 34 4.97 -12.28 -5.56
C TYR A 34 4.52 -12.63 -4.15
N ASP A 35 5.34 -13.39 -3.42
CA ASP A 35 5.05 -13.70 -2.01
C ASP A 35 5.20 -12.45 -1.12
N ARG A 36 6.18 -11.59 -1.42
CA ARG A 36 6.52 -10.40 -0.64
C ARG A 36 6.62 -9.15 -1.51
N PRO A 37 6.30 -7.96 -0.97
CA PRO A 37 6.46 -6.73 -1.71
C PRO A 37 7.95 -6.39 -1.83
N CYS A 38 8.39 -5.99 -3.03
CA CYS A 38 9.75 -5.49 -3.22
C CYS A 38 9.94 -4.19 -2.41
N PRO A 39 10.98 -4.09 -1.57
CA PRO A 39 11.20 -2.91 -0.73
C PRO A 39 11.48 -1.65 -1.56
N GLU A 40 12.11 -1.77 -2.72
CA GLU A 40 12.33 -0.66 -3.66
C GLU A 40 11.02 -0.10 -4.21
N TRP A 41 10.11 -0.97 -4.65
CA TRP A 41 8.80 -0.55 -5.15
C TRP A 41 7.96 0.04 -4.03
N THR A 42 8.02 -0.55 -2.83
CA THR A 42 7.33 -0.03 -1.65
C THR A 42 7.77 1.40 -1.36
N ARG A 43 9.09 1.66 -1.31
CA ARG A 43 9.63 3.02 -1.13
C ARG A 43 9.15 3.98 -2.21
N ARG A 44 9.21 3.57 -3.49
CA ARG A 44 8.72 4.41 -4.58
C ARG A 44 7.23 4.71 -4.45
N LEU A 45 6.41 3.75 -4.02
CA LEU A 45 4.98 4.00 -3.76
C LEU A 45 4.77 4.96 -2.58
N GLU A 46 5.59 4.87 -1.53
CA GLU A 46 5.58 5.80 -0.40
C GLU A 46 5.84 7.24 -0.87
N GLU A 47 6.79 7.43 -1.81
CA GLU A 47 7.12 8.76 -2.35
C GLU A 47 6.17 9.24 -3.45
N GLU A 48 5.76 8.36 -4.37
CA GLU A 48 4.98 8.75 -5.55
C GLU A 48 3.48 8.84 -5.31
N ILE A 49 2.88 7.87 -4.62
CA ILE A 49 1.44 7.84 -4.35
C ILE A 49 1.11 8.17 -2.89
N GLY A 50 2.13 8.46 -2.07
CA GLY A 50 1.94 8.72 -0.64
C GLY A 50 1.45 7.47 0.09
N LEU A 51 1.96 6.29 -0.29
CA LEU A 51 1.65 5.05 0.43
C LEU A 51 2.10 5.16 1.89
N VAL A 52 1.26 4.70 2.82
CA VAL A 52 1.54 4.67 4.25
C VAL A 52 1.28 3.26 4.76
N ARG A 53 2.25 2.70 5.49
CA ARG A 53 2.12 1.41 6.15
C ARG A 53 1.79 1.63 7.62
N ARG A 54 0.62 1.17 8.05
CA ARG A 54 0.19 1.18 9.46
C ARG A 54 0.22 -0.23 10.01
N LYS A 55 0.50 -0.39 11.30
CA LYS A 55 0.27 -1.66 11.99
C LYS A 55 -1.24 -1.91 12.00
N GLY A 56 -1.68 -3.00 11.38
CA GLY A 56 -3.08 -3.45 11.46
C GLY A 56 -3.39 -4.13 12.79
N SER A 57 -4.54 -4.80 12.86
CA SER A 57 -5.00 -5.55 14.04
C SER A 57 -4.19 -6.83 14.35
N GLY A 58 -2.90 -6.87 14.02
CA GLY A 58 -2.03 -8.03 14.23
C GLY A 58 -0.61 -7.83 13.71
N ARG A 59 0.01 -8.89 13.19
CA ARG A 59 1.36 -8.84 12.57
C ARG A 59 1.36 -8.29 11.15
N ALA A 60 0.20 -8.08 10.55
CA ALA A 60 0.06 -7.59 9.19
C ALA A 60 0.18 -6.06 9.15
N LEU A 61 0.95 -5.55 8.18
CA LEU A 61 0.99 -4.14 7.84
C LEU A 61 -0.17 -3.84 6.89
N VAL A 62 -1.01 -2.87 7.27
CA VAL A 62 -2.08 -2.33 6.44
C VAL A 62 -1.50 -1.17 5.64
N TRP A 63 -1.67 -1.25 4.33
CA TRP A 63 -1.25 -0.26 3.36
C TRP A 63 -2.43 0.67 3.12
N CYS A 64 -2.22 1.98 3.26
CA CYS A 64 -3.21 3.02 3.06
C CYS A 64 -2.60 4.15 2.25
N LEU A 65 -3.41 5.03 1.64
CA LEU A 65 -2.90 6.26 1.04
C LEU A 65 -2.94 7.39 2.06
N GLN A 66 -1.91 8.23 2.08
CA GLN A 66 -1.80 9.40 2.96
C GLN A 66 -3.00 10.35 2.78
N SER A 67 -3.54 10.46 1.56
CA SER A 67 -4.70 11.30 1.29
C SER A 67 -5.99 10.84 1.99
N SER A 68 -6.08 9.57 2.40
CA SER A 68 -7.23 9.03 3.16
C SER A 68 -6.94 8.91 4.67
N ALA A 69 -5.71 9.21 5.09
CA ALA A 69 -5.34 9.27 6.50
C ALA A 69 -5.63 10.69 7.04
N PRO A 70 -6.17 10.84 8.27
CA PRO A 70 -6.16 12.14 8.92
C PRO A 70 -4.71 12.63 9.01
N PRO A 71 -4.44 13.93 8.84
CA PRO A 71 -3.08 14.48 8.83
C PRO A 71 -2.39 14.10 10.14
N ARG A 72 -1.44 13.17 10.10
CA ARG A 72 -0.60 12.87 11.26
C ARG A 72 0.57 13.84 11.27
N ALA A 73 0.66 14.55 12.37
CA ALA A 73 1.74 15.45 12.74
C ALA A 73 3.11 14.83 12.51
N ARG A 74 4.01 15.68 12.01
CA ARG A 74 5.48 15.61 12.01
C ARG A 74 6.03 14.58 13.00
N GLN A 75 6.78 13.61 12.49
CA GLN A 75 7.74 12.87 13.29
C GLN A 75 9.04 13.68 13.26
N SER A 76 9.49 14.08 14.46
CA SER A 76 10.62 14.95 14.78
C SER A 76 11.98 14.39 14.37
#